data_AF-A0A2N0BPF5-F1
#
_entry.id   AF-A0A2N0BPF5-F1
#
_cell.length_a   1.000
_cell.length_b   1.000
_cell.length_c   1.000
_cell.angle_alpha   90.00
_cell.angle_beta   90.00
_cell.angle_gamma   90.00
#
_symmetry.space_group_name_H-M   'P 1'
#
loop_
_entity.id
_entity.type
_entity.pdbx_description
1 polymer ?
#
loop_
_entity_poly.entity_id
_entity_poly.type
_entity_poly.pdbx_seq_one_letter_code
_entity_poly.pdbx_strand_id
1 'polypeptide(L)'
;MQQEISGQNPISQFLSQSPVKTLIDRYRSEKGKIRAFMEKLPLYSSGLRGSEFQNTDSLLRKELASKVALLKEPLRRLEEGFVSAKKMDLIGSSEIAVVLIDKLTQAIQAAGYGLNGLGSGLKGTPDELERLAEFDFSLFREVDGIEEKIRSLKIGAESSVEEIRNLVGEVRSALDGLENAFRSRKDLFTKL
;
A
#
# COMPACT_ATOMS: atom_id res chain seq x y z
N MET A 1 -64.94 -17.48 7.10
CA MET A 1 -64.05 -17.12 5.98
C MET A 1 -62.71 -16.73 6.57
N GLN A 2 -61.66 -17.40 6.09
CA GLN A 2 -60.24 -17.05 6.07
C GLN A 2 -59.49 -16.79 7.40
N GLN A 3 -58.74 -17.82 7.82
CA GLN A 3 -57.50 -17.70 8.57
C GLN A 3 -56.39 -17.23 7.61
N GLU A 4 -55.74 -16.11 7.89
CA GLU A 4 -54.50 -15.71 7.21
C GLU A 4 -53.31 -16.36 7.92
N ILE A 5 -52.65 -17.26 7.19
CA ILE A 5 -51.43 -17.95 7.61
C ILE A 5 -50.27 -16.97 7.40
N SER A 6 -49.66 -16.54 8.50
CA SER A 6 -48.40 -15.78 8.52
C SER A 6 -47.26 -16.69 8.05
N GLY A 7 -46.97 -16.66 6.75
CA GLY A 7 -45.81 -17.30 6.16
C GLY A 7 -44.57 -16.41 6.32
N GLN A 8 -43.79 -16.63 7.38
CA GLN A 8 -42.40 -16.16 7.42
C GLN A 8 -41.64 -16.81 6.27
N ASN A 9 -41.18 -15.99 5.33
CA ASN A 9 -40.54 -16.44 4.10
C ASN A 9 -39.11 -16.93 4.42
N PRO A 10 -38.80 -18.24 4.35
CA PRO A 10 -37.51 -18.81 4.80
C PRO A 10 -36.30 -18.30 3.99
N ILE A 11 -36.55 -17.64 2.86
CA ILE A 11 -35.55 -17.02 1.99
C ILE A 11 -34.97 -15.74 2.62
N SER A 12 -35.75 -14.98 3.40
CA SER A 12 -35.28 -13.74 4.04
C SER A 12 -34.29 -14.01 5.18
N GLN A 13 -34.41 -15.17 5.83
CA GLN A 13 -33.53 -15.63 6.90
C GLN A 13 -32.24 -16.27 6.37
N PHE A 14 -32.23 -16.75 5.13
CA PHE A 14 -31.03 -17.30 4.46
C PHE A 14 -30.12 -16.19 3.90
N LEU A 15 -30.71 -15.07 3.45
CA LEU A 15 -29.96 -13.92 2.93
C LEU A 15 -29.30 -13.05 4.02
N SER A 16 -29.73 -13.18 5.28
CA SER A 16 -29.13 -12.47 6.41
C SER A 16 -27.79 -13.08 6.88
N GLN A 17 -27.47 -14.30 6.46
CA GLN A 17 -26.19 -14.98 6.70
C GLN A 17 -25.37 -15.18 5.40
N SER A 18 -25.63 -14.39 4.37
CA SER A 18 -24.88 -14.49 3.11
C SER A 18 -23.42 -14.05 3.30
N PRO A 19 -22.42 -14.89 2.98
CA PRO A 19 -21.00 -14.50 2.94
C PRO A 19 -20.74 -13.25 2.10
N VAL A 20 -21.62 -12.99 1.12
CA VAL A 20 -21.60 -11.82 0.25
C VAL A 20 -21.89 -10.53 1.02
N LYS A 21 -22.78 -10.55 2.02
CA LYS A 21 -23.07 -9.38 2.86
C LYS A 21 -21.88 -9.07 3.76
N THR A 22 -21.24 -10.08 4.34
CA THR A 22 -19.99 -9.91 5.12
C THR A 22 -18.84 -9.41 4.25
N LEU A 23 -18.74 -9.85 3.00
CA LEU A 23 -17.78 -9.33 2.01
C LEU A 23 -18.05 -7.87 1.65
N ILE A 24 -19.31 -7.49 1.43
CA ILE A 24 -19.73 -6.11 1.15
C ILE A 24 -19.54 -5.22 2.37
N ASP A 25 -19.82 -5.71 3.58
CA ASP A 25 -19.65 -4.97 4.83
C ASP A 25 -18.16 -4.82 5.20
N ARG A 26 -17.32 -5.83 4.91
CA ARG A 26 -15.86 -5.73 5.02
C ARG A 26 -15.30 -4.74 4.00
N TYR A 27 -15.75 -4.81 2.74
CA TYR A 27 -15.38 -3.86 1.69
C TYR A 27 -15.80 -2.41 2.04
N ARG A 28 -17.01 -2.22 2.58
CA ARG A 28 -17.50 -0.91 3.05
C ARG A 28 -16.81 -0.44 4.33
N SER A 29 -16.43 -1.34 5.23
CA SER A 29 -15.68 -1.02 6.45
C SER A 29 -14.25 -0.59 6.12
N GLU A 30 -13.59 -1.25 5.16
CA GLU A 30 -12.29 -0.85 4.64
C GLU A 30 -12.38 0.52 3.93
N LYS A 31 -13.41 0.75 3.11
CA LYS A 31 -13.71 2.09 2.55
C LYS A 31 -14.01 3.14 3.62
N GLY A 32 -14.67 2.78 4.71
CA GLY A 32 -14.98 3.68 5.82
C GLY A 32 -13.74 4.08 6.63
N LYS A 33 -12.79 3.15 6.83
CA LYS A 33 -11.50 3.44 7.45
C LYS A 33 -10.63 4.32 6.55
N ILE A 34 -10.69 4.10 5.23
CA ILE A 34 -10.09 4.96 4.21
C ILE A 34 -10.63 6.38 4.34
N ARG A 35 -11.97 6.54 4.33
CA ARG A 35 -12.62 7.84 4.51
C ARG A 35 -12.29 8.50 5.84
N ALA A 36 -12.25 7.76 6.95
CA ALA A 36 -11.94 8.31 8.27
C ALA A 36 -10.45 8.69 8.46
N PHE A 37 -9.52 8.00 7.79
CA PHE A 37 -8.11 8.40 7.72
C PHE A 37 -7.92 9.62 6.81
N MET A 38 -8.63 9.63 5.68
CA MET A 38 -8.66 10.73 4.72
C MET A 38 -9.32 12.00 5.30
N GLU A 39 -10.37 11.88 6.09
CA GLU A 39 -11.02 13.00 6.82
C GLU A 39 -10.11 13.61 7.90
N LYS A 40 -9.12 12.85 8.39
CA LYS A 40 -8.07 13.37 9.29
C LYS A 40 -6.93 14.07 8.55
N LEU A 41 -6.80 13.82 7.25
CA LEU A 41 -5.93 14.61 6.38
C LEU A 41 -6.70 15.88 5.97
N PRO A 42 -6.05 17.06 5.88
CA PRO A 42 -6.70 18.31 5.48
C PRO A 42 -7.33 18.33 4.06
N LEU A 43 -7.37 17.18 3.37
CA LEU A 43 -7.90 16.96 2.02
C LEU A 43 -9.43 17.04 1.90
N TYR A 44 -10.19 16.65 2.94
CA TYR A 44 -11.62 16.30 2.76
C TYR A 44 -12.63 17.20 3.48
N SER A 45 -12.19 18.24 4.20
CA SER A 45 -13.10 19.10 4.97
C SER A 45 -13.75 20.24 4.17
N SER A 46 -13.29 20.55 2.96
CA SER A 46 -13.92 21.56 2.11
C SER A 46 -13.32 21.54 0.71
N GLY A 47 -14.14 21.73 -0.33
CA GLY A 47 -13.73 21.73 -1.73
C GLY A 47 -12.43 22.48 -1.99
N LEU A 48 -11.33 21.72 -2.09
CA LEU A 48 -10.00 22.26 -2.19
C LEU A 48 -9.78 22.88 -3.56
N ARG A 49 -9.31 24.14 -3.56
CA ARG A 49 -8.87 24.80 -4.80
C ARG A 49 -7.55 24.18 -5.23
N GLY A 50 -7.29 24.08 -6.54
CA GLY A 50 -6.23 23.22 -7.11
C GLY A 50 -4.82 23.30 -6.50
N SER A 51 -4.42 24.40 -5.86
CA SER A 51 -3.15 24.51 -5.12
C SER A 51 -3.11 23.65 -3.83
N GLU A 52 -4.23 23.50 -3.15
CA GLU A 52 -4.32 22.74 -1.90
C GLU A 52 -4.29 21.23 -2.15
N PHE A 53 -4.87 20.79 -3.29
CA PHE A 53 -4.72 19.40 -3.74
C PHE A 53 -3.26 19.07 -4.09
N GLN A 54 -2.58 19.94 -4.82
CA GLN A 54 -1.15 19.77 -5.16
C GLN A 54 -0.28 19.67 -3.91
N ASN A 55 -0.50 20.56 -2.94
CA ASN A 55 0.21 20.51 -1.68
C ASN A 55 -0.03 19.18 -0.96
N THR A 56 -1.26 18.65 -0.99
CA THR A 56 -1.54 17.42 -0.26
C THR A 56 -1.10 16.14 -0.98
N ASP A 57 -1.14 16.09 -2.31
CA ASP A 57 -0.47 15.05 -3.11
C ASP A 57 1.02 14.95 -2.76
N SER A 58 1.70 16.10 -2.70
CA SER A 58 3.11 16.16 -2.32
C SER A 58 3.34 15.71 -0.88
N LEU A 59 2.47 16.08 0.06
CA LEU A 59 2.53 15.60 1.43
C LEU A 59 2.36 14.07 1.51
N LEU A 60 1.38 13.51 0.80
CA LEU A 60 1.15 12.07 0.76
C LEU A 60 2.34 11.31 0.18
N ARG A 61 2.94 11.81 -0.91
CA ARG A 61 4.13 11.20 -1.51
C ARG A 61 5.35 11.30 -0.59
N LYS A 62 5.53 12.42 0.10
CA LYS A 62 6.60 12.56 1.11
C LYS A 62 6.42 11.56 2.24
N GLU A 63 5.20 11.38 2.72
CA GLU A 63 4.89 10.40 3.77
C GLU A 63 5.13 8.96 3.29
N LEU A 64 4.69 8.62 2.06
CA LEU A 64 4.93 7.32 1.47
C LEU A 64 6.44 7.06 1.31
N ALA A 65 7.18 8.04 0.80
CA ALA A 65 8.63 7.96 0.66
C ALA A 65 9.32 7.78 2.02
N SER A 66 8.86 8.50 3.06
CA SER A 66 9.35 8.36 4.43
C SER A 66 9.14 6.92 4.93
N LYS A 67 7.93 6.39 4.76
CA LYS A 67 7.59 5.02 5.18
C LYS A 67 8.39 3.96 4.44
N VAL A 68 8.57 4.10 3.13
CA VAL A 68 9.43 3.24 2.31
C VAL A 68 10.88 3.30 2.81
N ALA A 69 11.39 4.48 3.13
CA ALA A 69 12.76 4.64 3.65
C ALA A 69 12.99 3.94 5.00
N LEU A 70 11.95 3.82 5.84
CA LEU A 70 12.02 3.10 7.12
C LEU A 70 12.26 1.59 6.96
N LEU A 71 11.95 1.01 5.80
CA LEU A 71 12.19 -0.42 5.51
C LEU A 71 13.68 -0.79 5.50
N LYS A 72 14.58 0.20 5.32
CA LYS A 72 16.04 -0.03 5.31
C LYS A 72 16.56 -0.52 6.65
N GLU A 73 16.03 0.03 7.74
CA GLU A 73 16.55 -0.27 9.08
C GLU A 73 16.36 -1.75 9.48
N PRO A 74 15.17 -2.35 9.32
CA PRO A 74 14.99 -3.79 9.50
C PRO A 74 15.91 -4.66 8.62
N LEU A 75 16.17 -4.25 7.36
CA LEU A 75 17.09 -4.97 6.47
C LEU A 75 18.55 -4.87 6.93
N ARG A 76 18.99 -3.72 7.44
CA ARG A 76 20.33 -3.58 8.02
C ARG A 76 20.52 -4.44 9.26
N ARG A 77 19.49 -4.51 10.12
CA ARG A 77 19.50 -5.40 11.29
C ARG A 77 19.50 -6.89 10.90
N LEU A 78 19.01 -7.25 9.71
CA LEU A 78 19.11 -8.60 9.17
C LEU A 78 20.59 -9.03 9.03
N GLU A 79 21.43 -8.12 8.53
CA GLU A 79 22.87 -8.35 8.33
C GLU A 79 23.61 -8.56 9.67
N GLU A 80 23.25 -7.81 10.71
CA GLU A 80 23.75 -8.05 12.09
C GLU A 80 23.37 -9.46 12.60
N GLY A 81 22.20 -9.95 12.21
CA GLY A 81 21.73 -11.30 12.48
C GLY A 81 22.57 -12.38 11.79
N PHE A 82 23.04 -12.14 10.56
CA PHE A 82 23.91 -13.07 9.84
C PHE A 82 25.26 -13.25 10.55
N VAL A 83 25.85 -12.15 11.03
CA VAL A 83 27.09 -12.18 11.82
C VAL A 83 26.89 -12.99 13.09
N SER A 84 25.83 -12.71 13.84
CA SER A 84 25.50 -13.40 15.10
C SER A 84 25.25 -14.89 14.89
N ALA A 85 24.63 -15.28 13.77
CA ALA A 85 24.36 -16.66 13.39
C ALA A 85 25.53 -17.37 12.70
N LYS A 86 26.70 -16.73 12.56
CA LYS A 86 27.89 -17.23 11.84
C LYS A 86 27.64 -17.55 10.35
N LYS A 87 26.71 -16.83 9.70
CA LYS A 87 26.35 -17.01 8.28
C LYS A 87 26.97 -15.93 7.41
N MET A 88 28.30 -15.88 7.38
CA MET A 88 29.03 -14.81 6.71
C MET A 88 28.81 -14.78 5.20
N ASP A 89 28.47 -15.91 4.57
CA ASP A 89 28.16 -16.03 3.14
C ASP A 89 26.88 -15.29 2.71
N LEU A 90 26.10 -14.81 3.67
CA LEU A 90 24.88 -14.03 3.44
C LEU A 90 25.13 -12.51 3.56
N ILE A 91 26.32 -12.10 3.99
CA ILE A 91 26.63 -10.68 4.16
C ILE A 91 26.49 -9.95 2.81
N GLY A 92 25.74 -8.84 2.83
CA GLY A 92 25.44 -8.03 1.64
C GLY A 92 24.31 -8.58 0.78
N SER A 93 23.67 -9.69 1.17
CA SER A 93 22.49 -10.21 0.44
C SER A 93 21.32 -9.23 0.48
N SER A 94 21.16 -8.46 1.56
CA SER A 94 20.10 -7.45 1.67
C SER A 94 20.44 -6.11 1.00
N GLU A 95 21.69 -5.87 0.61
CA GLU A 95 22.16 -4.56 0.12
C GLU A 95 21.42 -4.10 -1.14
N ILE A 96 21.16 -5.02 -2.09
CA ILE A 96 20.38 -4.68 -3.29
C ILE A 96 18.96 -4.25 -2.91
N ALA A 97 18.35 -4.83 -1.87
CA ALA A 97 17.03 -4.39 -1.41
C ALA A 97 17.08 -2.97 -0.81
N VAL A 98 18.15 -2.63 -0.09
CA VAL A 98 18.41 -1.26 0.40
C VAL A 98 18.53 -0.28 -0.78
N VAL A 99 19.28 -0.65 -1.83
CA VAL A 99 19.42 0.16 -3.04
C VAL A 99 18.07 0.35 -3.76
N LEU A 100 17.25 -0.70 -3.86
CA LEU A 100 15.90 -0.60 -4.43
C LEU A 100 15.01 0.34 -3.62
N ILE A 101 15.08 0.29 -2.29
CA ILE A 101 14.36 1.22 -1.40
C ILE A 101 14.78 2.67 -1.65
N ASP A 102 16.09 2.94 -1.77
CA ASP A 102 16.59 4.29 -2.06
C ASP A 102 16.11 4.79 -3.42
N LYS A 103 16.21 3.96 -4.46
CA LYS A 103 15.71 4.26 -5.80
C LYS A 103 14.21 4.55 -5.79
N LEU A 104 13.42 3.74 -5.10
CA LEU A 104 11.98 3.92 -4.99
C LEU A 104 11.63 5.20 -4.22
N THR A 105 12.31 5.47 -3.10
CA THR A 105 12.15 6.70 -2.31
C THR A 105 12.41 7.92 -3.18
N GLN A 106 13.51 7.93 -3.94
CA GLN A 106 13.84 9.00 -4.86
C GLN A 106 12.80 9.13 -5.98
N ALA A 107 12.32 8.03 -6.54
CA ALA A 107 11.28 8.05 -7.58
C ALA A 107 9.96 8.65 -7.06
N ILE A 108 9.55 8.30 -5.83
CA ILE A 108 8.32 8.85 -5.20
C ILE A 108 8.45 10.35 -4.95
N GLN A 109 9.60 10.79 -4.43
CA GLN A 109 9.88 12.20 -4.16
C GLN A 109 10.00 13.02 -5.45
N ALA A 110 10.66 12.48 -6.48
CA ALA A 110 10.88 13.13 -7.75
C ALA A 110 9.67 13.11 -8.68
N ALA A 111 8.66 12.27 -8.41
CA ALA A 111 7.44 12.24 -9.19
C ALA A 111 6.81 13.64 -9.25
N GLY A 112 6.40 14.07 -10.45
CA GLY A 112 5.61 15.28 -10.60
C GLY A 112 4.20 15.10 -10.02
N TYR A 113 3.51 16.21 -9.75
CA TYR A 113 2.10 16.21 -9.32
C TYR A 113 1.20 15.66 -10.43
N GLY A 114 0.23 14.78 -10.15
CA GLY A 114 -0.79 14.36 -11.13
C GLY A 114 -0.26 14.13 -12.56
N LEU A 115 -1.00 14.58 -13.58
CA LEU A 115 -0.68 14.58 -15.03
C LEU A 115 0.68 15.19 -15.47
N ASN A 116 1.63 15.45 -14.58
CA ASN A 116 2.91 16.08 -14.92
C ASN A 116 3.96 15.12 -15.50
N GLY A 117 3.53 14.01 -16.11
CA GLY A 117 4.26 13.44 -17.24
C GLY A 117 4.10 14.25 -18.53
N LEU A 118 3.10 15.16 -18.60
CA LEU A 118 2.74 15.88 -19.85
C LEU A 118 2.71 17.41 -19.74
N GLY A 119 2.89 17.99 -18.56
CA GLY A 119 2.77 19.43 -18.38
C GLY A 119 1.34 19.96 -18.60
N SER A 120 1.11 21.18 -18.11
CA SER A 120 -0.16 21.90 -18.09
C SER A 120 -1.14 21.47 -16.99
N GLY A 121 -1.34 22.37 -16.02
CA GLY A 121 -2.60 23.04 -15.66
C GLY A 121 -3.94 22.30 -15.56
N LEU A 122 -4.04 21.00 -15.87
CA LEU A 122 -5.26 20.22 -15.85
C LEU A 122 -5.59 19.83 -14.40
N LYS A 123 -6.74 20.33 -13.93
CA LYS A 123 -7.32 20.00 -12.64
C LYS A 123 -8.10 18.71 -12.81
N GLY A 124 -7.70 17.64 -12.12
CA GLY A 124 -8.48 16.41 -12.08
C GLY A 124 -9.86 16.65 -11.49
N THR A 125 -10.84 15.92 -11.99
CA THR A 125 -12.22 15.88 -11.47
C THR A 125 -12.23 15.25 -10.06
N PRO A 126 -13.21 15.57 -9.19
CA PRO A 126 -13.31 14.97 -7.86
C PRO A 126 -13.19 13.43 -7.85
N ASP A 127 -13.79 12.76 -8.83
CA ASP A 127 -13.75 11.29 -8.97
C ASP A 127 -12.34 10.78 -9.29
N GLU A 128 -11.56 11.50 -10.11
CA GLU A 128 -10.16 11.15 -10.41
C GLU A 128 -9.26 11.36 -9.19
N LEU A 129 -9.53 12.39 -8.39
CA LEU A 129 -8.79 12.66 -7.14
C LEU A 129 -9.10 11.60 -6.08
N GLU A 130 -10.36 11.16 -5.98
CA GLU A 130 -10.74 10.05 -5.09
C GLU A 130 -10.04 8.75 -5.50
N ARG A 131 -10.03 8.41 -6.80
CA ARG A 131 -9.32 7.24 -7.32
C ARG A 131 -7.82 7.30 -7.05
N LEU A 132 -7.20 8.48 -7.20
CA LEU A 132 -5.80 8.66 -6.88
C LEU A 132 -5.53 8.41 -5.39
N ALA A 133 -6.38 8.94 -4.53
CA ALA A 133 -6.23 8.78 -3.09
C ALA A 133 -6.42 7.31 -2.66
N GLU A 134 -7.40 6.60 -3.24
CA GLU A 134 -7.60 5.16 -3.04
C GLU A 134 -6.37 4.34 -3.51
N PHE A 135 -5.78 4.73 -4.65
CA PHE A 135 -4.58 4.12 -5.18
C PHE A 135 -3.35 4.38 -4.30
N ASP A 136 -3.11 5.62 -3.89
CA ASP A 136 -1.98 5.96 -3.02
C ASP A 136 -2.09 5.19 -1.69
N PHE A 137 -3.31 4.99 -1.16
CA PHE A 137 -3.54 4.15 0.01
C PHE A 137 -3.21 2.67 -0.22
N SER A 138 -3.50 2.10 -1.40
CA SER A 138 -3.10 0.72 -1.69
C SER A 138 -1.58 0.55 -1.62
N LEU A 139 -0.82 1.55 -2.07
CA LEU A 139 0.64 1.55 -1.95
C LEU A 139 1.10 1.56 -0.48
N PHE A 140 0.44 2.33 0.39
CA PHE A 140 0.74 2.31 1.84
C PHE A 140 0.54 0.92 2.46
N ARG A 141 -0.50 0.18 2.04
CA ARG A 141 -0.75 -1.20 2.48
C ARG A 141 0.27 -2.18 1.94
N GLU A 142 0.70 -2.00 0.69
CA GLU A 142 1.79 -2.81 0.11
C GLU A 142 3.09 -2.61 0.91
N VAL A 143 3.41 -1.37 1.28
CA VAL A 143 4.55 -1.05 2.15
C VAL A 143 4.43 -1.74 3.51
N ASP A 144 3.25 -1.72 4.15
CA ASP A 144 3.02 -2.44 5.42
C ASP A 144 3.25 -3.95 5.26
N GLY A 145 2.75 -4.55 4.17
CA GLY A 145 2.96 -5.96 3.88
C GLY A 145 4.44 -6.32 3.66
N ILE A 146 5.21 -5.43 3.02
CA ILE A 146 6.66 -5.60 2.88
C ILE A 146 7.35 -5.48 4.24
N GLU A 147 6.96 -4.52 5.08
CA GLU A 147 7.50 -4.37 6.43
C GLU A 147 7.25 -5.63 7.28
N GLU A 148 6.03 -6.17 7.26
CA GLU A 148 5.68 -7.41 7.95
C GLU A 148 6.51 -8.59 7.44
N LYS A 149 6.69 -8.72 6.12
CA LYS A 149 7.57 -9.73 5.52
C LYS A 149 9.00 -9.61 6.05
N ILE A 150 9.59 -8.41 6.03
CA ILE A 150 10.95 -8.19 6.53
C ILE A 150 11.05 -8.52 8.03
N ARG A 151 10.06 -8.11 8.84
CA ARG A 151 10.03 -8.40 10.28
C ARG A 151 9.82 -9.89 10.59
N SER A 152 9.15 -10.61 9.70
CA SER A 152 8.96 -12.06 9.83
C SER A 152 10.24 -12.87 9.56
N LEU A 153 11.27 -12.24 8.96
CA LEU A 153 12.58 -12.84 8.75
C LEU A 153 13.29 -13.06 10.09
N LYS A 154 13.00 -14.19 10.72
CA LYS A 154 13.72 -14.65 11.90
C LYS A 154 14.91 -15.47 11.45
N ILE A 155 16.11 -14.91 11.62
CA ILE A 155 17.35 -15.66 11.42
C ILE A 155 17.63 -16.47 12.67
N GLY A 156 17.29 -17.76 12.63
CA GLY A 156 17.71 -18.71 13.65
C GLY A 156 19.07 -19.32 13.32
N ALA A 157 19.69 -19.98 14.29
CA ALA A 157 20.86 -20.84 14.03
C ALA A 157 20.51 -21.92 12.99
N GLU A 158 19.33 -22.53 13.12
CA GLU A 158 18.84 -23.63 12.28
C GLU A 158 18.40 -23.24 10.86
N SER A 159 18.16 -21.94 10.57
CA SER A 159 17.69 -21.52 9.24
C SER A 159 18.73 -21.86 8.18
N SER A 160 18.37 -22.44 7.05
CA SER A 160 19.36 -22.70 6.00
C SER A 160 19.75 -21.40 5.28
N VAL A 161 20.95 -21.38 4.68
CA VAL A 161 21.41 -20.26 3.85
C VAL A 161 20.46 -20.02 2.67
N GLU A 162 19.96 -21.10 2.08
CA GLU A 162 19.07 -21.04 0.91
C GLU A 162 17.69 -20.48 1.28
N GLU A 163 17.13 -20.87 2.42
CA GLU A 163 15.88 -20.29 2.96
C GLU A 163 16.00 -18.77 3.11
N ILE A 164 17.11 -18.30 3.69
CA ILE A 164 17.33 -16.87 3.89
C ILE A 164 17.45 -16.15 2.55
N ARG A 165 18.19 -16.72 1.58
CA ARG A 165 18.30 -16.13 0.23
C ARG A 165 16.95 -16.03 -0.46
N ASN A 166 16.14 -17.07 -0.37
CA ASN A 166 14.79 -17.08 -0.96
C ASN A 166 13.92 -15.98 -0.33
N LEU A 167 13.95 -15.86 0.99
CA LEU A 167 13.20 -14.84 1.72
C LEU A 167 13.65 -13.40 1.38
N VAL A 168 14.97 -13.17 1.28
CA VAL A 168 15.50 -11.87 0.80
C VAL A 168 15.09 -11.63 -0.65
N GLY A 169 15.07 -12.67 -1.48
CA GLY A 169 14.55 -12.63 -2.85
C GLY A 169 13.08 -12.20 -2.91
N GLU A 170 12.22 -12.75 -2.04
CA GLU A 170 10.81 -12.35 -1.96
C GLU A 170 10.64 -10.88 -1.58
N VAL A 171 11.45 -10.36 -0.64
CA VAL A 171 11.43 -8.94 -0.29
C VAL A 171 11.79 -8.08 -1.49
N ARG A 172 12.83 -8.46 -2.25
CA ARG A 172 13.21 -7.75 -3.48
C ARG A 172 12.08 -7.75 -4.50
N SER A 173 11.47 -8.91 -4.77
CA SER A 173 10.35 -9.00 -5.70
C SER A 173 9.14 -8.16 -5.26
N ALA A 174 8.89 -8.07 -3.96
CA ALA A 174 7.83 -7.21 -3.43
C ALA A 174 8.16 -5.71 -3.60
N LEU A 175 9.41 -5.30 -3.40
CA LEU A 175 9.87 -3.94 -3.67
C LEU A 175 9.77 -3.57 -5.15
N ASP A 176 10.16 -4.48 -6.06
CA ASP A 176 10.01 -4.30 -7.50
C ASP A 176 8.52 -4.19 -7.90
N GLY A 177 7.66 -5.01 -7.27
CA GLY A 177 6.20 -4.93 -7.41
C GLY A 177 5.66 -3.56 -7.02
N LEU A 178 6.08 -3.05 -5.86
CA LEU A 178 5.71 -1.72 -5.37
C LEU A 178 6.22 -0.60 -6.29
N GLU A 179 7.44 -0.70 -6.82
CA GLU A 179 7.95 0.27 -7.79
C GLU A 179 7.08 0.30 -9.06
N ASN A 180 6.70 -0.87 -9.58
CA ASN A 180 5.85 -0.99 -10.76
C ASN A 180 4.44 -0.46 -10.49
N ALA A 181 3.86 -0.75 -9.31
CA ALA A 181 2.60 -0.18 -8.88
C ALA A 181 2.70 1.35 -8.81
N PHE A 182 3.71 1.91 -8.14
CA PHE A 182 3.89 3.35 -8.10
C PHE A 182 4.03 3.99 -9.50
N ARG A 183 4.71 3.32 -10.43
CA ARG A 183 4.85 3.80 -11.82
C ARG A 183 3.53 3.80 -12.60
N SER A 184 2.60 2.88 -12.32
CA SER A 184 1.29 2.83 -12.97
C SER A 184 0.32 3.90 -12.46
N ARG A 185 0.67 4.59 -11.36
CA ARG A 185 -0.06 5.77 -10.86
C ARG A 185 -0.35 6.81 -11.94
N LYS A 186 0.60 7.02 -12.87
CA LYS A 186 0.44 7.97 -13.97
C LYS A 186 -0.71 7.59 -14.92
N ASP A 187 -1.04 6.30 -15.00
CA ASP A 187 -2.04 5.76 -15.93
C ASP A 187 -3.47 6.06 -15.46
N LEU A 188 -3.64 6.45 -14.19
CA LEU A 188 -4.92 6.91 -13.66
C LEU A 188 -5.43 8.18 -14.35
N PHE A 189 -4.53 8.92 -15.01
CA PHE A 189 -4.85 10.18 -15.66
C PHE A 189 -4.72 10.15 -17.19
N THR A 190 -4.28 9.04 -17.79
CA THR A 190 -4.06 8.93 -19.24
C THR A 190 -5.26 8.34 -20.00
N LYS A 191 -6.37 8.00 -19.33
CA LYS A 191 -7.61 7.54 -19.97
C LYS A 191 -8.53 8.70 -20.41
N LEU A 192 -7.95 9.65 -21.16
CA LEU A 192 -8.68 10.65 -21.95
C LEU A 192 -8.70 10.23 -23.42
#